data_AF-A0A9P5X1U8-F1
#
_entry.id   AF-A0A9P5X1U8-F1
#
_cell.length_a   1.000
_cell.length_b   1.000
_cell.length_c   1.000
_cell.angle_alpha   90.00
_cell.angle_beta   90.00
_cell.angle_gamma   90.00
#
_symmetry.space_group_name_H-M   'P 1'
#
loop_
_entity.id
_entity.type
_entity.pdbx_description
1 polymer ?
#
loop_
_entity_poly.entity_id
_entity_poly.type
_entity_poly.pdbx_seq_one_letter_code
_entity_poly.pdbx_strand_id
1 'polypeptide(L)'
;MGRILVMVEYYPPLVVPTAEEAQDSSYWPHKRSSVPQYLRIGPTLAAVGYYLRSMKPSKNWFTHLYPDPPHILLNISESSLLSLLKSKTPQLPPADNILMTLITHAQSHIRRIYPKGLRLTSSNLHPHPFWGSGSHVVALNWQTYDLGIQLNEAMFAGTNGWAAKPAWMRGNDSEANAGEGEGMRVKVKGEIVGVCSSTYPSFGCRG
;
A
#
# COMPACT_ATOMS: atom_id res chain seq x y z
N MET A 1 6.38 7.38 21.20
CA MET A 1 7.17 7.15 19.97
C MET A 1 8.28 6.16 20.27
N GLY A 2 8.91 5.54 19.26
CA GLY A 2 10.01 4.58 19.46
C GLY A 2 9.60 3.09 19.59
N ARG A 3 8.50 2.68 18.96
CA ARG A 3 8.07 1.27 18.92
C ARG A 3 8.46 0.63 17.59
N ILE A 4 8.82 -0.65 17.62
CA ILE A 4 9.02 -1.48 16.44
C ILE A 4 7.79 -2.37 16.30
N LEU A 5 7.15 -2.33 15.14
CA LEU A 5 6.09 -3.26 14.78
C LEU A 5 6.67 -4.37 13.92
N VAL A 6 6.28 -5.62 14.19
CA VAL A 6 6.71 -6.77 13.40
C VAL A 6 5.57 -7.19 12.51
N MET A 7 5.81 -7.17 11.20
CA MET A 7 4.90 -7.72 10.21
C MET A 7 5.13 -9.22 10.11
N VAL A 8 4.15 -10.03 10.53
CA VAL A 8 4.26 -11.49 10.54
C VAL A 8 3.25 -12.09 9.59
N GLU A 9 3.68 -13.09 8.83
CA GLU A 9 2.80 -13.78 7.90
C GLU A 9 1.63 -14.46 8.62
N TYR A 10 0.44 -14.28 8.08
CA TYR A 10 -0.79 -14.83 8.60
C TYR A 10 -1.49 -15.64 7.51
N TYR A 11 -1.92 -16.84 7.88
CA TYR A 11 -2.68 -17.72 7.02
C TYR A 11 -4.03 -17.97 7.68
N PRO A 12 -5.14 -17.51 7.07
CA PRO A 12 -6.44 -17.85 7.58
C PRO A 12 -6.63 -19.38 7.57
N PRO A 13 -7.29 -19.96 8.58
CA PRO A 13 -7.62 -21.37 8.56
C PRO A 13 -8.41 -21.70 7.29
N LEU A 14 -8.08 -22.82 6.65
CA LEU A 14 -8.65 -23.20 5.36
C LEU A 14 -10.17 -23.29 5.46
N VAL A 15 -10.88 -22.43 4.74
CA VAL A 15 -12.13 -22.85 4.10
C VAL A 15 -11.68 -23.71 2.93
N VAL A 16 -12.18 -24.95 2.81
CA VAL A 16 -11.74 -25.93 1.80
C VAL A 16 -11.71 -25.25 0.41
N PRO A 17 -10.54 -25.05 -0.20
CA PRO A 17 -10.46 -24.32 -1.46
C PRO A 17 -10.97 -25.20 -2.60
N THR A 18 -11.79 -24.63 -3.48
CA THR A 18 -12.04 -25.19 -4.82
C THR A 18 -10.74 -25.12 -5.64
N ALA A 19 -10.49 -26.12 -6.48
CA ALA A 19 -9.20 -26.44 -7.13
C ALA A 19 -8.50 -25.33 -7.95
N GLU A 20 -9.07 -24.14 -8.08
CA GLU A 20 -8.57 -23.05 -8.93
C GLU A 20 -7.59 -22.08 -8.24
N GLU A 21 -7.45 -22.11 -6.90
CA GLU A 21 -6.67 -21.10 -6.16
C GLU A 21 -5.16 -21.40 -6.05
N ALA A 22 -4.69 -22.53 -6.61
CA ALA A 22 -3.35 -23.05 -6.37
C ALA A 22 -2.21 -22.44 -7.22
N GLN A 23 -2.47 -21.45 -8.08
CA GLN A 23 -1.57 -21.10 -9.19
C GLN A 23 -0.79 -19.77 -9.11
N ASP A 24 -0.72 -19.06 -7.97
CA ASP A 24 0.10 -17.84 -7.93
C ASP A 24 0.96 -17.69 -6.67
N SER A 25 1.96 -18.58 -6.51
CA SER A 25 3.10 -18.30 -5.64
C SER A 25 4.23 -19.31 -5.84
N SER A 26 5.32 -18.90 -6.52
CA SER A 26 6.68 -19.45 -6.37
C SER A 26 7.63 -18.91 -7.45
N TYR A 27 8.54 -17.99 -7.11
CA TYR A 27 9.77 -17.72 -7.89
C TYR A 27 11.04 -17.85 -7.03
N TRP A 28 11.01 -18.66 -5.97
CA TRP A 28 12.21 -19.06 -5.23
C TRP A 28 12.28 -20.60 -5.17
N PRO A 29 13.38 -21.23 -5.59
CA PRO A 29 13.39 -22.65 -5.92
C PRO A 29 13.74 -23.49 -4.69
N HIS A 30 12.81 -23.62 -3.74
CA HIS A 30 12.88 -24.71 -2.76
C HIS A 30 11.52 -25.40 -2.67
N LYS A 31 11.56 -26.73 -2.75
CA LYS A 31 10.40 -27.64 -2.71
C LYS A 31 9.43 -27.20 -1.59
N ARG A 32 8.15 -26.99 -1.95
CA ARG A 32 7.08 -26.72 -0.97
C ARG A 32 7.13 -27.82 0.08
N SER A 33 7.41 -27.47 1.34
CA SER A 33 7.31 -28.43 2.43
C SER A 33 5.85 -28.90 2.53
N SER A 34 5.65 -30.18 2.87
CA SER A 34 4.35 -30.81 3.07
C SER A 34 3.59 -30.27 4.30
N VAL A 35 4.14 -29.25 4.98
CA VAL A 35 3.56 -28.67 6.20
C VAL A 35 2.36 -27.81 5.82
N PRO A 36 1.17 -28.05 6.43
CA PRO A 36 0.01 -27.20 6.28
C PRO A 36 0.36 -25.73 6.52
N GLN A 37 -0.18 -24.84 5.68
CA GLN A 37 0.26 -23.45 5.61
C GLN A 37 0.14 -22.72 6.96
N TYR A 38 -0.91 -22.99 7.73
CA TYR A 38 -1.14 -22.43 9.07
C TYR A 38 -0.09 -22.86 10.13
N LEU A 39 0.66 -23.93 9.89
CA LEU A 39 1.73 -24.41 10.79
C LEU A 39 3.12 -23.88 10.42
N ARG A 40 3.24 -23.10 9.33
CA ARG A 40 4.54 -22.58 8.89
C ARG A 40 5.10 -21.50 9.80
N ILE A 41 4.25 -20.84 10.59
CA ILE A 41 4.63 -19.79 11.53
C ILE A 41 4.42 -20.33 12.94
N GLY A 42 5.52 -20.36 13.73
CA GLY A 42 5.45 -20.77 15.12
C GLY A 42 4.56 -19.82 15.95
N PRO A 43 3.87 -20.32 16.98
CA PRO A 43 2.93 -19.52 17.78
C PRO A 43 3.58 -18.31 18.46
N THR A 44 4.85 -18.44 18.87
CA THR A 44 5.63 -17.33 19.44
C THR A 44 5.85 -16.20 18.43
N LEU A 45 6.20 -16.53 17.18
CA LEU A 45 6.36 -15.54 16.12
C LEU A 45 5.01 -14.93 15.72
N ALA A 46 3.96 -15.75 15.60
CA ALA A 46 2.61 -15.28 15.30
C ALA A 46 2.08 -14.28 16.34
N ALA A 47 2.40 -14.48 17.63
CA ALA A 47 1.99 -13.58 18.71
C ALA A 47 2.59 -12.16 18.58
N VAL A 48 3.82 -12.03 18.07
CA VAL A 48 4.47 -10.72 17.89
C VAL A 48 3.82 -9.92 16.75
N GLY A 49 3.21 -10.59 15.78
CA GLY A 49 2.54 -9.99 14.62
C GLY A 49 1.20 -9.33 14.90
N TYR A 50 0.83 -9.07 16.15
CA TYR A 50 -0.54 -8.70 16.53
C TYR A 50 -1.11 -7.49 15.76
N TYR A 51 -0.31 -6.46 15.51
CA TYR A 51 -0.77 -5.24 14.81
C TYR A 51 -0.58 -5.28 13.28
N LEU A 52 0.15 -6.26 12.75
CA LEU A 52 0.50 -6.35 11.33
C LEU A 52 0.49 -7.81 10.89
N ARG A 53 -0.69 -8.43 10.88
CA ARG A 53 -0.91 -9.77 10.37
C ARG A 53 -0.92 -9.74 8.85
N SER A 54 0.22 -10.03 8.25
CA SER A 54 0.47 -9.91 6.81
C SER A 54 -0.10 -11.10 6.04
N MET A 55 -1.06 -10.87 5.17
CA MET A 55 -1.64 -11.92 4.32
C MET A 55 -1.67 -11.52 2.85
N LYS A 56 -1.67 -12.51 1.96
CA LYS A 56 -2.02 -12.31 0.55
C LYS A 56 -3.54 -12.36 0.43
N PRO A 57 -4.19 -11.32 -0.12
CA PRO A 57 -5.63 -11.31 -0.29
C PRO A 57 -6.09 -12.34 -1.34
N SER A 58 -7.32 -12.84 -1.18
CA SER A 58 -8.02 -13.64 -2.19
C SER A 58 -8.56 -12.76 -3.34
N LYS A 59 -9.19 -13.37 -4.35
CA LYS A 59 -9.90 -12.63 -5.39
C LYS A 59 -11.01 -11.78 -4.75
N ASN A 60 -11.26 -10.59 -5.31
CA ASN A 60 -12.29 -9.66 -4.83
C ASN A 60 -12.16 -9.28 -3.34
N TRP A 61 -10.94 -9.28 -2.79
CA TRP A 61 -10.67 -8.90 -1.39
C TRP A 61 -11.26 -7.55 -0.96
N PHE A 62 -11.46 -6.63 -1.90
CA PHE A 62 -12.00 -5.30 -1.62
C PHE A 62 -13.52 -5.29 -1.38
N THR A 63 -14.22 -6.41 -1.58
CA THR A 63 -15.68 -6.51 -1.39
C THR A 63 -16.08 -6.95 0.01
N HIS A 64 -15.14 -7.41 0.84
CA HIS A 64 -15.41 -7.90 2.18
C HIS A 64 -14.36 -7.38 3.16
N LEU A 65 -14.73 -7.34 4.43
CA LEU A 65 -13.83 -6.97 5.51
C LEU A 65 -13.32 -8.23 6.21
N TYR A 66 -12.12 -8.13 6.79
CA TYR A 66 -11.54 -9.14 7.68
C TYR A 66 -11.58 -8.61 9.13
N PRO A 67 -12.70 -8.77 9.85
CA PRO A 67 -12.83 -8.26 11.23
C PRO A 67 -12.08 -9.14 12.24
N ASP A 68 -11.94 -10.44 11.95
CA ASP A 68 -11.28 -11.41 12.81
C ASP A 68 -10.29 -12.26 12.00
N PRO A 69 -9.02 -12.40 12.43
CA PRO A 69 -8.40 -11.68 13.55
C PRO A 69 -8.21 -10.19 13.24
N PRO A 70 -8.04 -9.32 14.26
CA PRO A 70 -7.85 -7.89 14.03
C PRO A 70 -6.50 -7.60 13.35
N HIS A 71 -6.36 -6.37 12.84
CA HIS A 71 -5.11 -5.82 12.32
C HIS A 71 -4.48 -6.61 11.16
N ILE A 72 -5.32 -7.10 10.27
CA ILE A 72 -4.90 -7.66 8.98
C ILE A 72 -4.25 -6.58 8.11
N LEU A 73 -3.06 -6.89 7.59
CA LEU A 73 -2.37 -6.16 6.54
C LEU A 73 -2.42 -6.96 5.24
N LEU A 74 -2.96 -6.37 4.19
CA LEU A 74 -3.06 -7.00 2.87
C LEU A 74 -1.84 -6.67 2.02
N ASN A 75 -1.10 -7.68 1.57
CA ASN A 75 -0.03 -7.53 0.58
C ASN A 75 -0.58 -7.65 -0.84
N ILE A 76 -0.54 -6.56 -1.59
CA ILE A 76 -1.11 -6.47 -2.93
C ILE A 76 0.00 -6.15 -3.93
N SER A 77 0.05 -6.90 -5.03
CA SER A 77 0.99 -6.61 -6.12
C SER A 77 0.58 -5.35 -6.88
N GLU A 78 1.55 -4.57 -7.37
CA GLU A 78 1.27 -3.38 -8.18
C GLU A 78 0.32 -3.68 -9.36
N SER A 79 0.50 -4.84 -10.01
CA SER A 79 -0.24 -5.22 -11.20
C SER A 79 -1.70 -5.52 -10.88
N SER A 80 -1.96 -6.17 -9.74
CA SER A 80 -3.32 -6.49 -9.30
C SER A 80 -4.13 -5.21 -9.05
N LEU A 81 -3.57 -4.26 -8.29
CA LEU A 81 -4.27 -3.02 -7.97
C LEU A 81 -4.38 -2.08 -9.19
N LEU A 82 -3.33 -1.98 -10.02
CA LEU A 82 -3.43 -1.20 -11.27
C LEU A 82 -4.47 -1.76 -12.23
N SER A 83 -4.58 -3.08 -12.35
CA SER A 83 -5.61 -3.69 -13.20
C SER A 83 -7.01 -3.36 -12.68
N LEU A 84 -7.20 -3.35 -11.36
CA LEU A 84 -8.47 -3.01 -10.74
C LEU A 84 -8.84 -1.54 -10.98
N LEU A 85 -7.89 -0.61 -10.76
CA LEU A 85 -8.07 0.83 -10.98
C LEU A 85 -8.36 1.18 -12.45
N LYS A 86 -7.82 0.41 -13.40
CA LYS A 86 -8.06 0.60 -14.85
C LYS A 86 -9.34 -0.07 -15.33
N SER A 87 -9.81 -1.11 -14.62
CA SER A 87 -10.99 -1.85 -15.04
C SER A 87 -12.23 -0.99 -14.88
N LYS A 88 -13.06 -0.93 -15.92
CA LYS A 88 -14.47 -0.55 -15.78
C LYS A 88 -15.17 -1.79 -15.26
N THR A 89 -15.14 -2.02 -13.95
CA THR A 89 -15.67 -3.26 -13.37
C THR A 89 -17.19 -3.33 -13.62
N PRO A 90 -17.71 -4.32 -14.37
CA PRO A 90 -19.15 -4.45 -14.60
C PRO A 90 -19.92 -4.99 -13.37
N GLN A 91 -19.19 -5.37 -12.32
CA GLN A 91 -19.69 -6.13 -11.17
C GLN A 91 -19.96 -5.23 -9.94
N LEU A 92 -19.68 -3.94 -10.02
CA LEU A 92 -20.10 -2.98 -9.01
C LEU A 92 -21.41 -2.32 -9.45
N PRO A 93 -22.34 -2.04 -8.53
CA PRO A 93 -23.52 -1.23 -8.82
C PRO A 93 -23.11 0.09 -9.49
N PRO A 94 -23.93 0.66 -10.39
CA PRO A 94 -23.62 1.93 -11.07
C PRO A 94 -23.28 3.11 -10.15
N ALA A 95 -23.61 3.02 -8.86
CA ALA A 95 -23.34 4.02 -7.83
C ALA A 95 -21.93 3.92 -7.21
N ASP A 96 -21.28 2.76 -7.27
CA ASP A 96 -20.02 2.52 -6.55
C ASP A 96 -18.83 2.66 -7.50
N ASN A 97 -18.16 3.82 -7.42
CA ASN A 97 -16.86 4.00 -8.05
C ASN A 97 -15.84 3.07 -7.36
N ILE A 98 -15.19 2.18 -8.12
CA ILE A 98 -14.17 1.25 -7.60
C ILE A 98 -13.08 1.97 -6.77
N LEU A 99 -12.73 3.20 -7.14
CA LEU A 99 -11.81 4.02 -6.37
C LEU A 99 -12.35 4.32 -4.96
N MET A 100 -13.63 4.69 -4.84
CA MET A 100 -14.25 4.92 -3.53
C MET A 100 -14.36 3.63 -2.74
N THR A 101 -14.73 2.50 -3.35
CA THR A 101 -14.72 1.20 -2.68
C THR A 101 -13.33 0.87 -2.12
N LEU A 102 -12.28 1.12 -2.89
CA LEU A 102 -10.90 0.92 -2.45
C LEU A 102 -10.49 1.86 -1.32
N ILE A 103 -10.93 3.12 -1.33
CA ILE A 103 -10.64 4.11 -0.29
C ILE A 103 -11.35 3.73 1.00
N THR A 104 -12.65 3.41 0.94
CA THR A 104 -13.45 2.96 2.09
C THR A 104 -12.87 1.69 2.70
N HIS A 105 -12.49 0.71 1.87
CA HIS A 105 -11.82 -0.49 2.37
C HIS A 105 -10.51 -0.15 3.11
N ALA A 106 -9.77 0.86 2.65
CA ALA A 106 -8.53 1.31 3.30
C ALA A 106 -8.76 2.03 4.65
N GLN A 107 -9.99 2.33 5.02
CA GLN A 107 -10.30 2.85 6.35
C GLN A 107 -10.31 1.72 7.38
N SER A 108 -10.63 0.49 6.96
CA SER A 108 -10.71 -0.69 7.82
C SER A 108 -9.44 -1.55 7.82
N HIS A 109 -8.68 -1.56 6.71
CA HIS A 109 -7.52 -2.45 6.54
C HIS A 109 -6.27 -1.73 6.04
N ILE A 110 -5.12 -2.10 6.60
CA ILE A 110 -3.82 -1.65 6.11
C ILE A 110 -3.48 -2.42 4.83
N ARG A 111 -2.95 -1.71 3.84
CA ARG A 111 -2.56 -2.28 2.54
C ARG A 111 -1.12 -1.93 2.25
N ARG A 112 -0.35 -2.96 1.92
CA ARG A 112 1.02 -2.87 1.44
C ARG A 112 1.06 -3.21 -0.05
N ILE A 113 1.48 -2.25 -0.86
CA ILE A 113 1.73 -2.44 -2.29
C ILE A 113 3.19 -2.74 -2.49
N TYR A 114 3.51 -3.73 -3.32
CA TYR A 114 4.88 -4.09 -3.65
C TYR A 114 5.10 -4.18 -5.16
N PRO A 115 6.34 -3.93 -5.63
CA PRO A 115 6.64 -3.97 -7.05
C PRO A 115 6.44 -5.35 -7.67
N LYS A 116 6.07 -5.41 -8.94
CA LYS A 116 5.96 -6.69 -9.67
C LYS A 116 7.35 -7.34 -9.75
N GLY A 117 7.42 -8.67 -9.52
CA GLY A 117 8.67 -9.42 -9.60
C GLY A 117 9.40 -9.39 -10.95
N LEU A 118 8.72 -9.03 -12.04
CA LEU A 118 9.34 -8.83 -13.36
C LEU A 118 10.24 -7.57 -13.45
N ARG A 119 10.29 -6.75 -12.40
CA ARG A 119 11.21 -5.61 -12.30
C ARG A 119 12.62 -6.09 -11.95
N LEU A 120 13.21 -6.87 -12.86
CA LEU A 120 14.55 -7.46 -12.72
C LEU A 120 15.64 -6.40 -12.55
N THR A 121 15.43 -5.21 -13.12
CA THR A 121 16.33 -4.06 -13.01
C THR A 121 16.11 -3.23 -11.74
N SER A 122 15.29 -3.70 -10.79
CA SER A 122 14.92 -2.96 -9.58
C SER A 122 14.28 -1.58 -9.83
N SER A 123 13.67 -1.37 -11.00
CA SER A 123 12.91 -0.14 -11.30
C SER A 123 11.70 -0.01 -10.37
N ASN A 124 11.32 1.22 -10.03
CA ASN A 124 10.17 1.47 -9.17
C ASN A 124 8.85 1.65 -9.92
N LEU A 125 7.76 1.41 -9.20
CA LEU A 125 6.41 1.79 -9.57
C LEU A 125 6.17 3.28 -9.31
N HIS A 126 5.20 3.88 -10.00
CA HIS A 126 4.72 5.22 -9.66
C HIS A 126 3.82 5.14 -8.41
N PRO A 127 4.18 5.75 -7.28
CA PRO A 127 3.46 5.55 -6.03
C PRO A 127 2.10 6.25 -5.97
N HIS A 128 1.93 7.34 -6.73
CA HIS A 128 0.77 8.23 -6.68
C HIS A 128 -0.60 7.54 -6.85
N PRO A 129 -0.84 6.66 -7.84
CA PRO A 129 -2.13 5.98 -7.98
C PRO A 129 -2.49 5.10 -6.78
N PHE A 130 -1.48 4.53 -6.10
CA PHE A 130 -1.69 3.67 -4.95
C PHE A 130 -2.04 4.47 -3.70
N TRP A 131 -1.34 5.59 -3.46
CA TRP A 131 -1.75 6.55 -2.41
C TRP A 131 -3.15 7.11 -2.70
N GLY A 132 -3.45 7.43 -3.95
CA GLY A 132 -4.78 7.89 -4.40
C GLY A 132 -5.90 6.89 -4.14
N SER A 133 -5.60 5.58 -4.15
CA SER A 133 -6.55 4.53 -3.76
C SER A 133 -6.73 4.37 -2.25
N GLY A 134 -5.94 5.09 -1.43
CA GLY A 134 -5.90 4.99 0.03
C GLY A 134 -4.90 3.97 0.58
N SER A 135 -3.96 3.45 -0.23
CA SER A 135 -2.97 2.47 0.25
C SER A 135 -1.93 3.12 1.16
N HIS A 136 -1.53 2.42 2.23
CA HIS A 136 -0.71 2.99 3.31
C HIS A 136 0.79 2.80 3.07
N VAL A 137 1.20 1.59 2.70
CA VAL A 137 2.60 1.23 2.52
C VAL A 137 2.84 0.95 1.05
N VAL A 138 3.51 1.85 0.34
CA VAL A 138 3.88 1.63 -1.07
C VAL A 138 5.38 1.36 -1.09
N ALA A 139 5.75 0.08 -1.19
CA ALA A 139 7.15 -0.33 -1.10
C ALA A 139 7.91 0.00 -2.40
N LEU A 140 9.06 0.63 -2.23
CA LEU A 140 9.97 1.03 -3.30
C LEU A 140 11.37 0.45 -3.06
N ASN A 141 12.10 0.24 -4.14
CA ASN A 141 13.52 -0.10 -4.19
C ASN A 141 14.36 1.17 -3.97
N TRP A 142 14.86 1.35 -2.75
CA TRP A 142 15.68 2.52 -2.36
C TRP A 142 17.03 2.59 -3.09
N GLN A 143 17.55 1.46 -3.54
CA GLN A 143 18.80 1.40 -4.30
C GLN A 143 18.71 2.05 -5.70
N THR A 144 17.50 2.24 -6.22
CA THR A 144 17.26 2.80 -7.56
C THR A 144 16.68 4.20 -7.43
N TYR A 145 17.50 5.23 -7.65
CA TYR A 145 17.05 6.62 -7.62
C TYR A 145 16.34 7.00 -8.93
N ASP A 146 15.04 6.71 -9.00
CA ASP A 146 14.18 7.05 -10.13
C ASP A 146 13.00 7.95 -9.69
N LEU A 147 12.06 8.20 -10.61
CA LEU A 147 10.88 9.03 -10.32
C LEU A 147 10.08 8.51 -9.12
N GLY A 148 10.07 7.20 -8.86
CA GLY A 148 9.37 6.64 -7.70
C GLY A 148 9.96 7.14 -6.39
N ILE A 149 11.29 7.11 -6.27
CA ILE A 149 12.00 7.64 -5.09
C ILE A 149 11.88 9.15 -5.00
N GLN A 150 12.01 9.90 -6.11
CA GLN A 150 11.83 11.36 -6.11
C GLN A 150 10.46 11.78 -5.59
N LEU A 151 9.39 11.09 -6.01
CA LEU A 151 8.03 11.34 -5.52
C LEU A 151 7.87 10.97 -4.04
N ASN A 152 8.53 9.89 -3.59
CA ASN A 152 8.52 9.48 -2.19
C ASN A 152 9.24 10.50 -1.30
N GLU A 153 10.42 10.96 -1.70
CA GLU A 153 11.15 12.01 -0.99
C GLU A 153 10.32 13.30 -0.91
N ALA A 154 9.70 13.72 -2.02
CA ALA A 154 8.84 14.90 -2.05
C ALA A 154 7.60 14.76 -1.14
N MET A 155 6.93 13.60 -1.14
CA MET A 155 5.73 13.35 -0.33
C MET A 155 6.02 13.40 1.18
N PHE A 156 7.19 12.91 1.59
CA PHE A 156 7.56 12.78 3.00
C PHE A 156 8.58 13.82 3.47
N ALA A 157 8.97 14.78 2.63
CA ALA A 157 9.87 15.86 3.00
C ALA A 157 9.35 16.63 4.22
N GLY A 158 10.21 16.80 5.23
CA GLY A 158 9.84 17.47 6.49
C GLY A 158 8.92 16.65 7.41
N THR A 159 8.67 15.38 7.09
CA THR A 159 7.89 14.45 7.94
C THR A 159 8.80 13.39 8.57
N ASN A 160 8.30 12.70 9.61
CA ASN A 160 8.98 11.55 10.20
C ASN A 160 8.67 10.22 9.46
N GLY A 161 8.43 10.28 8.14
CA GLY A 161 8.03 9.15 7.32
C GLY A 161 6.53 8.82 7.35
N TRP A 162 5.71 9.73 7.87
CA TRP A 162 4.25 9.58 7.94
C TRP A 162 3.58 10.85 7.44
N ALA A 163 2.57 10.69 6.58
CA ALA A 163 1.73 11.77 6.10
C ALA A 163 0.26 11.37 6.32
N ALA A 164 -0.55 12.31 6.83
CA ALA A 164 -1.97 12.07 7.04
C ALA A 164 -2.69 11.96 5.68
N LYS A 165 -3.55 10.95 5.55
CA LYS A 165 -4.50 10.91 4.41
C LYS A 165 -5.44 12.12 4.50
N PRO A 166 -5.86 12.71 3.35
CA PRO A 166 -6.87 13.76 3.33
C PRO A 166 -8.12 13.36 4.13
N ALA A 167 -8.80 14.33 4.74
CA ALA A 167 -9.97 14.09 5.61
C ALA A 167 -11.05 13.21 4.94
N TRP A 168 -11.36 13.49 3.68
CA TRP A 168 -12.35 12.74 2.90
C TRP A 168 -11.98 11.25 2.69
N MET A 169 -10.71 10.89 2.77
CA MET A 169 -10.27 9.48 2.70
C MET A 169 -10.33 8.76 4.06
N ARG A 170 -10.52 9.47 5.17
CA ARG A 170 -10.44 8.90 6.53
C ARG A 170 -11.77 8.35 7.07
N GLY A 171 -12.91 8.77 6.50
CA GLY A 171 -14.24 8.29 6.90
C GLY A 171 -14.86 9.05 8.08
N ASN A 172 -14.32 10.22 8.41
CA ASN A 172 -14.77 11.05 9.53
C ASN A 172 -15.57 12.23 8.96
N ASP A 173 -16.90 12.18 9.07
CA ASP A 173 -17.81 13.24 8.56
C ASP A 173 -17.53 14.62 9.20
N SER A 174 -16.99 14.64 10.41
CA SER A 174 -16.69 15.88 11.15
C SER A 174 -15.49 16.65 10.59
N GLU A 175 -14.53 15.98 9.94
CA GLU A 175 -13.38 16.64 9.30
C GLU A 175 -13.57 16.82 7.79
N ALA A 176 -14.38 15.96 7.14
CA ALA A 176 -14.76 16.15 5.73
C ALA A 176 -15.52 17.47 5.51
N ASN A 177 -16.26 17.93 6.53
CA ASN A 177 -16.97 19.21 6.52
C ASN A 177 -16.12 20.41 6.99
N ALA A 178 -14.90 20.18 7.48
CA ALA A 178 -14.00 21.24 7.95
C ALA A 178 -13.13 21.78 6.81
N GLY A 179 -13.75 22.43 5.81
CA GLY A 179 -13.09 23.36 4.88
C GLY A 179 -12.02 22.83 3.91
N GLU A 180 -11.51 21.61 4.06
CA GLU A 180 -10.50 21.04 3.15
C GLU A 180 -11.15 20.24 1.99
N GLY A 181 -11.81 21.01 1.12
CA GLY A 181 -11.75 20.82 -0.33
C GLY A 181 -12.14 19.47 -0.92
N GLU A 182 -13.32 18.94 -0.58
CA GLU A 182 -13.95 17.97 -1.48
C GLU A 182 -14.28 18.68 -2.82
N GLY A 183 -13.54 18.35 -3.88
CA GLY A 183 -13.76 18.90 -5.21
C GLY A 183 -13.22 20.32 -5.49
N MET A 184 -12.41 20.90 -4.60
CA MET A 184 -11.81 22.23 -4.84
C MET A 184 -10.76 22.16 -5.95
N ARG A 185 -11.15 22.59 -7.16
CA ARG A 185 -10.23 22.72 -8.30
C ARG A 185 -9.39 23.99 -8.14
N VAL A 186 -8.14 23.82 -7.70
CA VAL A 186 -7.17 24.92 -7.64
C VAL A 186 -6.41 24.99 -8.97
N LYS A 187 -6.38 26.17 -9.59
CA LYS A 187 -5.51 26.44 -10.74
C LYS A 187 -4.16 26.91 -10.22
N VAL A 188 -3.14 26.07 -10.35
CA VAL A 188 -1.76 26.44 -10.05
C VAL A 188 -1.13 27.00 -11.33
N LYS A 189 -0.61 28.23 -11.27
CA LYS A 189 0.24 28.82 -12.31
C LYS A 189 1.63 28.99 -11.72
N GLY A 190 2.64 28.49 -12.42
CA GLY A 190 4.04 28.69 -12.09
C GLY A 190 4.77 29.15 -13.35
N GLU A 191 5.70 30.07 -13.18
CA GLU A 191 6.61 30.52 -14.23
C GLU A 191 8.04 30.13 -13.81
N ILE A 192 8.79 29.55 -14.74
CA ILE A 192 10.21 29.25 -14.53
C ILE A 192 10.98 30.50 -14.94
N VAL A 193 11.31 31.34 -13.97
CA VAL A 193 11.96 32.64 -14.20
C VAL A 193 13.47 32.54 -14.47
N GLY A 194 14.08 31.40 -14.22
CA GLY A 194 15.50 31.14 -14.46
C GLY A 194 15.96 29.81 -13.86
N VAL A 195 17.15 29.35 -14.27
CA VAL A 195 17.80 28.14 -13.74
C VAL A 195 19.19 28.54 -13.26
N CYS A 196 19.54 28.19 -12.02
CA CYS A 196 20.87 28.43 -11.46
C CYS A 196 21.55 27.09 -11.18
N SER A 197 22.80 26.94 -11.60
CA SER A 197 23.62 25.73 -11.39
C SER A 197 24.36 25.72 -10.05
N SER A 198 23.91 26.51 -9.06
CA SER A 198 24.56 26.54 -7.75
C SER A 198 24.43 25.16 -7.11
N THR A 199 25.56 24.53 -6.81
CA THR A 199 25.60 23.32 -6.01
C THR A 199 24.99 23.59 -4.63
N TYR A 200 24.28 22.61 -4.07
CA TYR A 200 23.67 22.72 -2.73
C TYR A 200 24.72 23.21 -1.73
N PRO A 201 24.40 24.18 -0.84
CA PRO A 201 25.31 24.54 0.24
C PRO A 201 25.56 23.28 1.06
N SER A 202 26.81 22.84 1.09
CA SER A 202 27.25 21.84 2.05
C SER A 202 27.02 22.44 3.43
N PHE A 203 26.00 21.96 4.14
CA PHE A 203 25.85 22.20 5.56
C PHE A 203 26.99 21.47 6.26
N GLY A 204 28.19 22.06 6.21
CA GLY A 204 29.33 21.63 6.98
C GLY A 204 29.00 21.84 8.44
N CYS A 205 28.66 20.75 9.13
CA CYS A 205 28.85 20.65 10.56
C CYS A 205 30.35 20.83 10.81
N ARG A 206 30.78 22.04 11.16
CA ARG A 206 32.02 22.22 11.92
C ARG A 206 31.64 22.10 13.39
N GLY A 207 32.24 21.12 14.04
CA GLY A 207 32.13 20.88 15.48
C GLY A 207 32.92 21.87 16.31
#